data_AF-A0A2S7D7M6-F1
#
_entry.id   AF-A0A2S7D7M6-F1
#
_cell.length_a   1.000
_cell.length_b   1.000
_cell.length_c   1.000
_cell.angle_alpha   90.00
_cell.angle_beta   90.00
_cell.angle_gamma   90.00
#
_symmetry.space_group_name_H-M   'P 1'
#
loop_
_entity.id
_entity.type
_entity.pdbx_description
1 polymer ?
#
loop_
_entity_poly.entity_id
_entity_poly.type
_entity_poly.pdbx_seq_one_letter_code
_entity_poly.pdbx_strand_id
1 'polypeptide(L)'
;MAVVRELAEGLLLSLGYCVVYLLVWHLSVDQWYLPAGLRAASLLFMPYRRWPFLLAGDAAAMLWLRIPMLETRDYAPMWAYLSPFLLAPAVALAVSAIRRHTPNVTTRNAILPLMALLALWSTLCGMALNATLGGPVASSPMEILLRTWLGSYLGILMFLLPGLLWYRRKESDPRSNLVRDSTLAGLAMAALFCTANVVPEPLLRQVLMVSLVGPAIILTLRYGWRGAAVGALLANLIAALSRSKYGIAAYDPELFSVQLLIAVIATGLFVLGSQLASVYAQAGNHGQVQLEALQFAQAGYLAAERTLRNRVVDYSDINVHINRLRKECVAQLRERGHHAAAMELTRAGVIESQLLHEYVAGLYPLEIETHGVYQALRSPALARFYDTEIHHALRGNCGNLSLGLQLAAYRCVLNAFEMLPQARRHLVQARAWKGRNAQGVVIRIFADSSLLDVVHRDAPEASNELRTRLKAHGGIFRRRHALVLSFLVAEQASVTSSV
;
A
#
# COMPACT_ATOMS: atom_id res chain seq x y z
N MET A 1 -38.83 -24.68 9.04
CA MET A 1 -38.40 -23.70 10.08
C MET A 1 -37.49 -22.60 9.52
N ALA A 2 -36.44 -22.89 8.75
CA ALA A 2 -35.55 -21.87 8.17
C ALA A 2 -36.26 -20.85 7.25
N VAL A 3 -37.14 -21.30 6.35
CA VAL A 3 -37.90 -20.43 5.42
C VAL A 3 -38.84 -19.48 6.17
N VAL A 4 -39.52 -19.96 7.21
CA VAL A 4 -40.43 -19.13 8.04
C VAL A 4 -39.65 -18.04 8.78
N ARG A 5 -38.46 -18.38 9.28
CA ARG A 5 -37.56 -17.40 9.91
C ARG A 5 -37.08 -16.34 8.91
N GLU A 6 -36.70 -16.74 7.70
CA GLU A 6 -36.28 -15.80 6.65
C GLU A 6 -37.42 -14.87 6.21
N LEU A 7 -38.64 -15.39 6.13
CA LEU A 7 -39.83 -14.58 5.84
C LEU A 7 -40.14 -13.59 6.97
N ALA A 8 -40.04 -14.02 8.23
CA ALA A 8 -40.23 -13.13 9.38
C ALA A 8 -39.16 -12.03 9.44
N GLU A 9 -37.89 -12.38 9.21
CA GLU A 9 -36.79 -11.41 9.11
C GLU A 9 -36.99 -10.44 7.94
N GLY A 10 -37.48 -10.93 6.79
CA GLY A 10 -37.80 -10.12 5.62
C GLY A 10 -38.97 -9.17 5.85
N LEU A 11 -40.04 -9.62 6.50
CA LEU A 11 -41.18 -8.78 6.86
C LEU A 11 -40.78 -7.68 7.85
N LEU A 12 -39.98 -8.02 8.87
CA LEU A 12 -39.46 -7.04 9.82
C LEU A 12 -38.55 -6.01 9.12
N LEU A 13 -37.72 -6.45 8.17
CA LEU A 13 -36.93 -5.55 7.33
C LEU A 13 -37.82 -4.61 6.50
N SER A 14 -38.90 -5.13 5.91
CA SER A 14 -39.84 -4.35 5.11
C SER A 14 -40.55 -3.27 5.94
N LEU A 15 -41.03 -3.64 7.14
CA LEU A 15 -41.68 -2.73 8.07
C LEU A 15 -40.69 -1.67 8.58
N GLY A 16 -39.48 -2.09 8.97
CA GLY A 16 -38.42 -1.17 9.38
C GLY A 16 -38.02 -0.20 8.27
N TYR A 17 -37.87 -0.69 7.03
CA TYR A 17 -37.58 0.16 5.87
C TYR A 17 -38.70 1.17 5.62
N CYS A 18 -39.97 0.75 5.71
CA CYS A 18 -41.13 1.63 5.55
C CYS A 18 -41.12 2.78 6.57
N VAL A 19 -40.90 2.47 7.85
CA VAL A 19 -40.82 3.48 8.92
C VAL A 19 -39.66 4.46 8.68
N VAL A 20 -38.48 3.95 8.34
CA VAL A 20 -37.31 4.80 8.04
C VAL A 20 -37.57 5.65 6.80
N TYR A 21 -38.21 5.11 5.77
CA TYR A 21 -38.58 5.85 4.57
C TYR A 21 -39.49 7.02 4.90
N LEU A 22 -40.55 6.79 5.69
CA LEU A 22 -41.49 7.84 6.10
C LEU A 22 -40.78 8.92 6.94
N LEU A 23 -39.92 8.53 7.89
CA LEU A 23 -39.16 9.48 8.71
C LEU A 23 -38.22 10.33 7.85
N VAL A 24 -37.49 9.68 6.96
CA VAL A 24 -36.56 10.34 6.04
C VAL A 24 -37.30 11.24 5.04
N TRP A 25 -38.51 10.86 4.62
CA TRP A 25 -39.38 11.69 3.79
C TRP A 25 -39.83 12.96 4.54
N HIS A 26 -40.20 12.86 5.82
CA HIS A 26 -40.57 14.04 6.63
C HIS A 26 -39.39 15.02 6.80
N LEU A 27 -38.16 14.53 6.77
CA LEU A 27 -36.94 15.35 6.81
C LEU A 27 -36.52 15.87 5.42
N SER A 28 -37.15 15.38 4.35
CA SER A 28 -36.79 15.68 2.97
C SER A 28 -37.52 16.89 2.40
N VAL A 29 -36.92 17.51 1.38
CA VAL A 29 -37.50 18.62 0.60
C VAL A 29 -37.17 18.36 -0.87
N ASP A 30 -37.84 19.01 -1.82
CA ASP A 30 -37.63 18.77 -3.26
C ASP A 30 -36.17 18.95 -3.72
N GLN A 31 -35.44 19.90 -3.11
CA GLN A 31 -34.01 20.14 -3.38
C GLN A 31 -33.07 19.20 -2.60
N TRP A 32 -33.61 18.34 -1.71
CA TRP A 32 -32.86 17.40 -0.88
C TRP A 32 -33.70 16.16 -0.58
N TYR A 33 -33.91 15.34 -1.62
CA TYR A 33 -34.81 14.19 -1.57
C TYR A 33 -34.10 12.96 -1.01
N LEU A 34 -34.06 12.88 0.31
CA LEU A 34 -33.41 11.81 1.07
C LEU A 34 -33.92 10.37 0.77
N PRO A 35 -35.21 10.12 0.49
CA PRO A 35 -35.68 8.76 0.21
C PRO A 35 -35.02 8.11 -1.01
N ALA A 36 -34.64 8.90 -2.03
CA ALA A 36 -33.86 8.37 -3.16
C ALA A 36 -32.50 7.82 -2.71
N GLY A 37 -31.87 8.47 -1.72
CA GLY A 37 -30.59 8.01 -1.18
C GLY A 37 -30.70 6.77 -0.32
N LEU A 38 -31.74 6.68 0.52
CA LEU A 38 -32.04 5.47 1.29
C LEU A 38 -32.23 4.27 0.35
N ARG A 39 -33.00 4.46 -0.73
CA ARG A 39 -33.25 3.42 -1.75
C ARG A 39 -31.97 3.03 -2.48
N ALA A 40 -31.20 3.99 -2.98
CA ALA A 40 -29.95 3.71 -3.69
C ALA A 40 -28.93 2.98 -2.80
N ALA A 41 -28.71 3.47 -1.57
CA ALA A 41 -27.76 2.89 -0.64
C ALA A 41 -28.19 1.47 -0.21
N SER A 42 -29.47 1.28 0.13
CA SER A 42 -29.98 -0.04 0.52
C SER A 42 -29.84 -1.07 -0.60
N LEU A 43 -30.22 -0.72 -1.84
CA LEU A 43 -30.08 -1.61 -3.00
C LEU A 43 -28.62 -1.90 -3.35
N LEU A 44 -27.72 -0.92 -3.17
CA LEU A 44 -26.30 -1.07 -3.48
C LEU A 44 -25.60 -2.00 -2.47
N PHE A 45 -25.83 -1.80 -1.18
CA PHE A 45 -25.11 -2.53 -0.12
C PHE A 45 -25.79 -3.84 0.32
N MET A 46 -27.11 -4.00 0.13
CA MET A 46 -27.80 -5.23 0.53
C MET A 46 -27.70 -6.35 -0.53
N PRO A 47 -27.71 -7.62 -0.09
CA PRO A 47 -27.75 -8.77 -1.01
C PRO A 47 -29.08 -8.84 -1.77
N TYR A 48 -29.05 -9.37 -3.00
CA TYR A 48 -30.22 -9.49 -3.88
C TYR A 48 -31.40 -10.23 -3.23
N ARG A 49 -31.14 -11.18 -2.33
CA ARG A 49 -32.18 -11.92 -1.60
C ARG A 49 -33.11 -11.02 -0.77
N ARG A 50 -32.62 -9.87 -0.29
CA ARG A 50 -33.40 -8.94 0.55
C ARG A 50 -34.18 -7.90 -0.26
N TRP A 51 -33.92 -7.79 -1.57
CA TRP A 51 -34.53 -6.77 -2.42
C TRP A 51 -36.07 -6.84 -2.47
N PRO A 52 -36.73 -8.01 -2.58
CA PRO A 52 -38.19 -8.06 -2.62
C PRO A 52 -38.83 -7.43 -1.37
N PHE A 53 -38.25 -7.67 -0.20
CA PHE A 53 -38.74 -7.10 1.06
C PHE A 53 -38.52 -5.58 1.16
N LEU A 54 -37.38 -5.09 0.66
CA LEU A 54 -37.11 -3.65 0.58
C LEU A 54 -38.08 -2.96 -0.38
N LEU A 55 -38.33 -3.55 -1.55
CA LEU A 55 -39.27 -3.03 -2.54
C LEU A 55 -40.71 -3.01 -2.02
N ALA A 56 -41.11 -4.05 -1.28
CA ALA A 56 -42.42 -4.08 -0.62
C ALA A 56 -42.55 -2.95 0.43
N GLY A 57 -41.50 -2.69 1.20
CA GLY A 57 -41.48 -1.61 2.19
C GLY A 57 -41.51 -0.22 1.54
N ASP A 58 -40.78 -0.05 0.44
CA ASP A 58 -40.76 1.18 -0.36
C ASP A 58 -42.15 1.47 -0.97
N ALA A 59 -42.78 0.44 -1.55
CA ALA A 59 -44.12 0.54 -2.10
C ALA A 59 -45.15 0.88 -1.01
N ALA A 60 -45.09 0.24 0.16
CA ALA A 60 -45.96 0.52 1.29
C ALA A 60 -45.84 1.97 1.78
N ALA A 61 -44.61 2.48 1.92
CA ALA A 61 -44.36 3.85 2.33
C ALA A 61 -44.86 4.86 1.29
N MET A 62 -44.64 4.59 -0.01
CA MET A 62 -45.13 5.44 -1.09
C MET A 62 -46.66 5.44 -1.21
N LEU A 63 -47.32 4.29 -1.00
CA LEU A 63 -48.78 4.22 -0.95
C LEU A 63 -49.34 5.07 0.20
N TRP A 64 -48.74 4.97 1.38
CA TRP A 64 -49.12 5.80 2.54
C TRP A 64 -49.05 7.30 2.24
N LEU A 65 -48.08 7.73 1.44
CA LEU A 65 -47.90 9.13 1.06
C LEU A 65 -48.82 9.58 -0.08
N ARG A 66 -49.10 8.71 -1.05
CA ARG A 66 -49.86 9.07 -2.28
C ARG A 66 -51.37 8.90 -2.15
N ILE A 67 -51.86 7.96 -1.34
CA ILE A 67 -53.32 7.74 -1.18
C ILE A 67 -54.02 9.00 -0.65
N PRO A 68 -53.52 9.69 0.40
CA PRO A 68 -54.15 10.93 0.88
C PRO A 68 -54.13 12.08 -0.15
N MET A 69 -53.23 12.01 -1.14
CA MET A 69 -53.16 13.00 -2.22
C MET A 69 -54.30 12.86 -3.23
N LEU A 70 -54.97 11.69 -3.29
CA LEU A 70 -56.15 11.49 -4.14
C LEU A 70 -57.36 12.27 -3.62
N GLU A 71 -57.49 12.41 -2.30
CA GLU A 71 -58.61 13.11 -1.66
C GLU A 71 -58.44 14.63 -1.71
N THR A 72 -57.19 15.10 -1.77
CA THR A 72 -56.85 16.53 -1.71
C THR A 72 -56.54 17.14 -3.08
N ARG A 73 -56.24 16.33 -4.09
CA ARG A 73 -55.94 16.76 -5.45
C ARG A 73 -56.54 15.77 -6.44
N ASP A 74 -57.17 16.27 -7.51
CA ASP A 74 -57.82 15.46 -8.57
C ASP A 74 -56.80 14.70 -9.45
N TYR A 75 -55.97 13.85 -8.84
CA TYR A 75 -55.03 12.97 -9.54
C TYR A 75 -55.68 11.62 -9.87
N ALA A 76 -55.20 11.00 -10.95
CA ALA A 76 -55.73 9.71 -11.37
C ALA A 76 -55.42 8.61 -10.32
N PRO A 77 -56.41 7.75 -9.96
CA PRO A 77 -56.20 6.66 -9.02
C PRO A 77 -55.08 5.69 -9.46
N MET A 78 -54.95 5.46 -10.78
CA MET A 78 -53.91 4.60 -11.33
C MET A 78 -52.50 5.08 -10.95
N TRP A 79 -52.26 6.39 -10.90
CA TRP A 79 -50.98 6.94 -10.47
C TRP A 79 -50.69 6.60 -9.01
N ALA A 80 -51.64 6.80 -8.09
CA ALA A 80 -51.39 6.58 -6.67
C ALA A 80 -51.13 5.10 -6.35
N TYR A 81 -51.89 4.18 -6.95
CA TYR A 81 -51.76 2.74 -6.66
C TYR A 81 -50.65 2.05 -7.45
N LEU A 82 -50.46 2.37 -8.74
CA LEU A 82 -49.55 1.60 -9.60
C LEU A 82 -48.11 2.13 -9.58
N SER A 83 -47.92 3.44 -9.48
CA SER A 83 -46.58 4.03 -9.55
C SER A 83 -45.60 3.58 -8.44
N PRO A 84 -46.01 3.31 -7.18
CA PRO A 84 -45.09 2.81 -6.15
C PRO A 84 -44.47 1.46 -6.53
N PHE A 85 -45.25 0.59 -7.18
CA PHE A 85 -44.80 -0.73 -7.63
C PHE A 85 -43.98 -0.69 -8.92
N LEU A 86 -43.98 0.42 -9.66
CA LEU A 86 -43.19 0.57 -10.88
C LEU A 86 -41.89 1.32 -10.65
N LEU A 87 -41.90 2.38 -9.84
CA LEU A 87 -40.75 3.24 -9.63
C LEU A 87 -39.61 2.51 -8.91
N ALA A 88 -39.90 1.84 -7.79
CA ALA A 88 -38.85 1.19 -6.99
C ALA A 88 -38.17 0.04 -7.76
N PRO A 89 -38.90 -0.84 -8.47
CA PRO A 89 -38.28 -1.84 -9.33
C PRO A 89 -37.48 -1.24 -10.51
N ALA A 90 -37.95 -0.16 -11.13
CA ALA A 90 -37.20 0.51 -12.20
C ALA A 90 -35.83 1.02 -11.72
N VAL A 91 -35.76 1.57 -10.50
CA VAL A 91 -34.49 1.97 -9.86
C VAL A 91 -33.65 0.74 -9.50
N ALA A 92 -34.27 -0.33 -8.98
CA ALA A 92 -33.57 -1.58 -8.66
C ALA A 92 -32.94 -2.25 -9.89
N LEU A 93 -33.60 -2.22 -11.05
CA LEU A 93 -33.05 -2.70 -12.31
C LEU A 93 -31.79 -1.91 -12.71
N ALA A 94 -31.80 -0.59 -12.58
CA ALA A 94 -30.63 0.25 -12.84
C ALA A 94 -29.48 -0.07 -11.86
N VAL A 95 -29.76 -0.21 -10.56
CA VAL A 95 -28.74 -0.62 -9.57
C VAL A 95 -28.20 -2.01 -9.88
N SER A 96 -29.06 -2.95 -10.31
CA SER A 96 -28.64 -4.29 -10.74
C SER A 96 -27.74 -4.22 -11.97
N ALA A 97 -28.08 -3.40 -12.96
CA ALA A 97 -27.24 -3.18 -14.15
C ALA A 97 -25.87 -2.61 -13.76
N ILE A 98 -25.83 -1.61 -12.87
CA ILE A 98 -24.58 -1.05 -12.33
C ILE A 98 -23.75 -2.15 -11.65
N ARG A 99 -24.35 -2.94 -10.75
CA ARG A 99 -23.66 -4.04 -10.04
C ARG A 99 -23.16 -5.14 -10.98
N ARG A 100 -23.87 -5.43 -12.07
CA ARG A 100 -23.49 -6.44 -13.08
C ARG A 100 -22.38 -5.96 -14.00
N HIS A 101 -22.48 -4.74 -14.54
CA HIS A 101 -21.51 -4.21 -15.50
C HIS A 101 -20.27 -3.61 -14.83
N THR A 102 -20.34 -3.25 -13.55
CA THR A 102 -19.21 -2.73 -12.79
C THR A 102 -18.98 -3.55 -11.52
N PRO A 103 -18.29 -4.71 -11.63
CA PRO A 103 -17.89 -5.46 -10.45
C PRO A 103 -17.04 -4.56 -9.53
N ASN A 104 -17.24 -4.66 -8.22
CA ASN A 104 -16.60 -3.81 -7.21
C ASN A 104 -16.85 -2.30 -7.39
N VAL A 105 -18.04 -1.90 -7.84
CA VAL A 105 -18.43 -0.48 -7.99
C VAL A 105 -18.10 0.37 -6.74
N THR A 106 -18.21 -0.21 -5.54
CA THR A 106 -17.93 0.45 -4.25
C THR A 106 -16.49 0.89 -4.04
N THR A 107 -15.52 0.27 -4.73
CA THR A 107 -14.10 0.64 -4.64
C THR A 107 -13.65 1.49 -5.83
N ARG A 108 -14.52 1.68 -6.83
CA ARG A 108 -14.17 2.37 -8.08
C ARG A 108 -14.34 3.88 -7.94
N ASN A 109 -13.40 4.62 -8.52
CA ASN A 109 -13.40 6.09 -8.51
C ASN A 109 -14.67 6.69 -9.15
N ALA A 110 -15.30 5.95 -10.08
CA ALA A 110 -16.49 6.37 -10.81
C ALA A 110 -17.82 6.19 -10.04
N ILE A 111 -17.80 5.79 -8.75
CA ILE A 111 -19.04 5.54 -8.02
C ILE A 111 -19.94 6.77 -7.88
N LEU A 112 -19.41 7.94 -7.52
CA LEU A 112 -20.22 9.16 -7.43
C LEU A 112 -20.85 9.57 -8.77
N PRO A 113 -20.13 9.62 -9.91
CA PRO A 113 -20.77 9.92 -11.19
C PRO A 113 -21.78 8.86 -11.62
N LEU A 114 -21.55 7.57 -11.32
CA LEU A 114 -22.55 6.51 -11.53
C LEU A 114 -23.82 6.75 -10.70
N MET A 115 -23.67 7.23 -9.47
CA MET A 115 -24.81 7.57 -8.60
C MET A 115 -25.54 8.84 -9.04
N ALA A 116 -24.84 9.79 -9.66
CA ALA A 116 -25.47 10.94 -10.32
C ALA A 116 -26.32 10.52 -11.54
N LEU A 117 -25.84 9.53 -12.31
CA LEU A 117 -26.62 8.92 -13.40
C LEU A 117 -27.82 8.11 -12.87
N LEU A 118 -27.66 7.40 -11.75
CA LEU A 118 -28.76 6.71 -11.08
C LEU A 118 -29.83 7.69 -10.59
N ALA A 119 -29.41 8.85 -10.04
CA ALA A 119 -30.31 9.91 -9.67
C ALA A 119 -31.12 10.41 -10.88
N LEU A 120 -30.44 10.64 -12.01
CA LEU A 120 -31.06 11.10 -13.25
C LEU A 120 -32.09 10.07 -13.75
N TRP A 121 -31.71 8.79 -13.78
CA TRP A 121 -32.60 7.69 -14.14
C TRP A 121 -33.85 7.65 -13.24
N SER A 122 -33.67 7.71 -11.92
CA SER A 122 -34.78 7.72 -10.96
C SER A 122 -35.73 8.90 -11.20
N THR A 123 -35.20 10.08 -11.53
CA THR A 123 -36.03 11.25 -11.83
C THR A 123 -36.79 11.14 -13.15
N LEU A 124 -36.14 10.63 -14.20
CA LEU A 124 -36.78 10.40 -15.49
C LEU A 124 -37.89 9.36 -15.41
N CYS A 125 -37.66 8.26 -14.68
CA CYS A 125 -38.72 7.27 -14.41
C CYS A 125 -39.88 7.88 -13.64
N GLY A 126 -39.61 8.69 -12.61
CA GLY A 126 -40.65 9.38 -11.85
C GLY A 126 -41.49 10.31 -12.71
N MET A 127 -40.86 11.13 -13.56
CA MET A 127 -41.54 12.01 -14.49
C MET A 127 -42.34 11.25 -15.54
N ALA A 128 -41.79 10.19 -16.11
CA ALA A 128 -42.48 9.35 -17.09
C ALA A 128 -43.73 8.71 -16.48
N LEU A 129 -43.64 8.17 -15.26
CA LEU A 129 -44.79 7.60 -14.55
C LEU A 129 -45.84 8.66 -14.19
N ASN A 130 -45.41 9.88 -13.82
CA ASN A 130 -46.34 10.97 -13.57
C ASN A 130 -47.09 11.38 -14.85
N ALA A 131 -46.40 11.44 -15.99
CA ALA A 131 -47.00 11.81 -17.27
C ALA A 131 -47.94 10.72 -17.82
N THR A 132 -47.59 9.44 -17.69
CA THR A 132 -48.39 8.34 -18.26
C THR A 132 -49.57 7.91 -17.40
N LEU A 133 -49.45 8.01 -16.07
CA LEU A 133 -50.48 7.54 -15.14
C LEU A 133 -51.42 8.65 -14.65
N GLY A 134 -51.30 9.88 -15.14
CA GLY A 134 -52.15 11.01 -14.73
C GLY A 134 -51.79 11.59 -13.36
N GLY A 135 -50.50 11.63 -13.04
CA GLY A 135 -49.94 12.25 -11.83
C GLY A 135 -49.62 13.74 -11.99
N PRO A 136 -48.86 14.34 -11.06
CA PRO A 136 -48.52 15.76 -11.12
C PRO A 136 -47.61 16.06 -12.32
N VAL A 137 -48.12 16.86 -13.25
CA VAL A 137 -47.38 17.32 -14.44
C VAL A 137 -46.82 18.73 -14.19
N ALA A 138 -45.54 18.88 -14.50
CA ALA A 138 -44.79 20.13 -14.39
C ALA A 138 -45.16 21.12 -15.50
N SER A 139 -45.34 22.40 -15.15
CA SER A 139 -45.44 23.49 -16.15
C SER A 139 -44.09 23.78 -16.83
N SER A 140 -42.97 23.64 -16.09
CA SER A 140 -41.60 23.73 -16.60
C SER A 140 -40.84 22.39 -16.40
N PRO A 141 -40.92 21.44 -17.34
CA PRO A 141 -40.33 20.11 -17.18
C PRO A 141 -38.82 20.12 -16.90
N MET A 142 -38.06 21.01 -17.54
CA MET A 142 -36.60 21.09 -17.37
C MET A 142 -36.17 21.63 -16.01
N GLU A 143 -36.87 22.62 -15.48
CA GLU A 143 -36.57 23.18 -14.16
C GLU A 143 -36.83 22.14 -13.07
N ILE A 144 -37.97 21.45 -13.15
CA ILE A 144 -38.33 20.38 -12.21
C ILE A 144 -37.38 19.19 -12.37
N LEU A 145 -36.89 18.90 -13.58
CA LEU A 145 -35.90 17.85 -13.80
C LEU A 145 -34.61 18.16 -13.07
N LEU A 146 -34.03 19.34 -13.30
CA LEU A 146 -32.78 19.76 -12.66
C LEU A 146 -32.91 19.81 -11.14
N ARG A 147 -34.01 20.36 -10.62
CA ARG A 147 -34.30 20.44 -9.18
C ARG A 147 -34.38 19.06 -8.54
N THR A 148 -35.21 18.18 -9.11
CA THR A 148 -35.44 16.84 -8.55
C THR A 148 -34.21 15.95 -8.71
N TRP A 149 -33.46 16.12 -9.80
CA TRP A 149 -32.23 15.38 -10.07
C TRP A 149 -31.16 15.74 -9.05
N LEU A 150 -30.90 17.03 -8.85
CA LEU A 150 -29.94 17.51 -7.86
C LEU A 150 -30.33 17.04 -6.45
N GLY A 151 -31.62 17.20 -6.09
CA GLY A 151 -32.11 16.78 -4.78
C GLY A 151 -31.99 15.27 -4.55
N SER A 152 -32.27 14.47 -5.57
CA SER A 152 -32.07 13.02 -5.51
C SER A 152 -30.58 12.66 -5.39
N TYR A 153 -29.70 13.35 -6.11
CA TYR A 153 -28.26 13.11 -6.05
C TYR A 153 -27.68 13.44 -4.67
N LEU A 154 -28.00 14.63 -4.13
CA LEU A 154 -27.59 15.03 -2.79
C LEU A 154 -28.15 14.10 -1.70
N GLY A 155 -29.39 13.65 -1.88
CA GLY A 155 -29.99 12.61 -1.04
C GLY A 155 -29.19 11.30 -1.09
N ILE A 156 -28.78 10.86 -2.29
CA ILE A 156 -27.92 9.68 -2.45
C ILE A 156 -26.59 9.85 -1.75
N LEU A 157 -25.91 11.00 -1.90
CA LEU A 157 -24.63 11.26 -1.22
C LEU A 157 -24.75 11.14 0.30
N MET A 158 -25.87 11.58 0.89
CA MET A 158 -26.11 11.54 2.34
C MET A 158 -26.04 10.13 2.94
N PHE A 159 -26.50 9.11 2.20
CA PHE A 159 -26.48 7.71 2.66
C PHE A 159 -25.34 6.88 2.05
N LEU A 160 -24.94 7.21 0.82
CA LEU A 160 -23.89 6.50 0.10
C LEU A 160 -22.53 6.70 0.78
N LEU A 161 -22.16 7.94 1.10
CA LEU A 161 -20.82 8.26 1.61
C LEU A 161 -20.54 7.62 2.99
N PRO A 162 -21.46 7.64 3.99
CA PRO A 162 -21.26 6.93 5.24
C PRO A 162 -21.26 5.41 5.01
N GLY A 163 -22.09 4.91 4.09
CA GLY A 163 -22.09 3.51 3.70
C GLY A 163 -20.75 3.05 3.14
N LEU A 164 -20.11 3.87 2.28
CA LEU A 164 -18.77 3.60 1.74
C LEU A 164 -17.69 3.64 2.81
N LEU A 165 -17.73 4.62 3.71
CA LEU A 165 -16.80 4.72 4.84
C LEU A 165 -16.90 3.48 5.75
N TRP A 166 -18.12 3.02 6.04
CA TRP A 166 -18.35 1.83 6.84
C TRP A 166 -17.89 0.55 6.12
N TYR A 167 -18.27 0.40 4.84
CA TYR A 167 -17.93 -0.78 4.03
C TYR A 167 -16.41 -0.93 3.88
N ARG A 168 -15.68 0.18 3.67
CA ARG A 168 -14.23 0.21 3.46
C ARG A 168 -13.43 0.56 4.71
N ARG A 169 -14.00 0.34 5.91
CA ARG A 169 -13.33 0.66 7.19
C ARG A 169 -12.02 -0.12 7.40
N LYS A 170 -11.92 -1.34 6.85
CA LYS A 170 -10.75 -2.22 6.99
C LYS A 170 -9.55 -1.78 6.17
N GLU A 171 -9.74 -0.95 5.14
CA GLU A 171 -8.66 -0.37 4.34
C GLU A 171 -7.97 0.80 5.07
N SER A 172 -8.23 1.01 6.37
CA SER A 172 -7.78 2.20 7.10
C SER A 172 -6.45 1.94 7.76
N ASP A 173 -5.52 2.86 7.56
CA ASP A 173 -4.28 2.89 8.32
C ASP A 173 -4.64 3.16 9.80
N PRO A 174 -4.26 2.28 10.74
CA PRO A 174 -4.58 2.42 12.17
C PRO A 174 -4.05 3.72 12.80
N ARG A 175 -3.17 4.45 12.09
CA ARG A 175 -2.58 5.72 12.54
C ARG A 175 -3.35 6.97 12.09
N SER A 176 -4.46 6.83 11.37
CA SER A 176 -5.18 7.99 10.83
C SER A 176 -6.00 8.74 11.90
N ASN A 177 -5.64 9.99 12.20
CA ASN A 177 -6.41 10.91 13.06
C ASN A 177 -7.64 11.50 12.34
N LEU A 178 -8.24 10.75 11.41
CA LEU A 178 -9.31 11.21 10.53
C LEU A 178 -10.50 11.76 11.33
N VAL A 179 -10.89 11.09 12.41
CA VAL A 179 -12.02 11.52 13.25
C VAL A 179 -11.77 12.90 13.84
N ARG A 180 -10.59 13.12 14.42
CA ARG A 180 -10.20 14.41 15.01
C ARG A 180 -10.18 15.51 13.96
N ASP A 181 -9.50 15.29 12.85
CA ASP A 181 -9.39 16.30 11.79
C ASP A 181 -10.75 16.56 11.12
N SER A 182 -11.63 15.54 11.04
CA SER A 182 -13.01 15.70 10.57
C SER A 182 -13.86 16.52 11.54
N THR A 183 -13.71 16.32 12.86
CA THR A 183 -14.41 17.14 13.85
C THR A 183 -13.97 18.60 13.79
N LEU A 184 -12.68 18.87 13.61
CA LEU A 184 -12.15 20.22 13.45
C LEU A 184 -12.66 20.88 12.15
N ALA A 185 -12.65 20.14 11.04
CA ALA A 185 -13.19 20.63 9.77
C ALA A 185 -14.70 20.90 9.86
N GLY A 186 -15.46 20.03 10.51
CA GLY A 186 -16.89 20.22 10.75
C GLY A 186 -17.17 21.46 11.60
N LEU A 187 -16.40 21.67 12.67
CA LEU A 187 -16.49 22.87 13.51
C LEU A 187 -16.16 24.14 12.71
N ALA A 188 -15.14 24.10 11.87
CA ALA A 188 -14.78 25.22 11.00
C ALA A 188 -15.87 25.54 9.98
N MET A 189 -16.43 24.52 9.31
CA MET A 189 -17.54 24.71 8.37
C MET A 189 -18.81 25.23 9.06
N ALA A 190 -19.12 24.74 10.28
CA ALA A 190 -20.24 25.23 11.08
C ALA A 190 -20.04 26.69 11.50
N ALA A 191 -18.82 27.07 11.91
CA ALA A 191 -18.50 28.46 12.24
C ALA A 191 -18.65 29.38 11.03
N LEU A 192 -18.14 28.98 9.86
CA LEU A 192 -18.31 29.72 8.59
C LEU A 192 -19.79 29.86 8.21
N PHE A 193 -20.59 28.84 8.47
CA PHE A 193 -22.02 28.89 8.24
C PHE A 193 -22.72 29.84 9.22
N CYS A 194 -22.40 29.80 10.52
CA CYS A 194 -22.95 30.74 11.50
C CYS A 194 -22.61 32.19 11.14
N THR A 195 -21.37 32.48 10.75
CA THR A 195 -20.97 33.84 10.33
C THR A 195 -21.69 34.26 9.05
N ALA A 196 -21.89 33.36 8.09
CA ALA A 196 -22.65 33.66 6.87
C ALA A 196 -24.11 34.05 7.12
N ASN A 197 -24.72 33.58 8.21
CA ASN A 197 -26.11 33.94 8.57
C ASN A 197 -26.22 35.24 9.37
N VAL A 198 -25.14 35.69 10.00
CA VAL A 198 -25.11 36.96 10.76
C VAL A 198 -24.80 38.15 9.86
N VAL A 199 -24.12 37.91 8.74
CA VAL A 199 -23.72 38.95 7.79
C VAL A 199 -24.91 39.38 6.91
N PRO A 200 -25.28 40.67 6.89
CA PRO A 200 -26.38 41.19 6.08
C PRO A 200 -26.00 41.40 4.59
N GLU A 201 -24.70 41.52 4.28
CA GLU A 201 -24.17 41.71 2.92
C GLU A 201 -24.29 40.41 2.08
N PRO A 202 -25.07 40.39 0.98
CA PRO A 202 -25.35 39.18 0.20
C PRO A 202 -24.09 38.63 -0.48
N LEU A 203 -23.19 39.50 -0.93
CA LEU A 203 -21.95 39.12 -1.60
C LEU A 203 -20.98 38.44 -0.62
N LEU A 204 -20.86 38.99 0.60
CA LEU A 204 -20.00 38.42 1.65
C LEU A 204 -20.56 37.07 2.16
N ARG A 205 -21.89 36.95 2.28
CA ARG A 205 -22.57 35.68 2.57
C ARG A 205 -22.26 34.60 1.51
N GLN A 206 -22.30 34.96 0.22
CA GLN A 206 -21.97 34.04 -0.87
C GLN A 206 -20.50 33.60 -0.83
N VAL A 207 -19.56 34.52 -0.57
CA VAL A 207 -18.13 34.20 -0.41
C VAL A 207 -17.90 33.27 0.77
N LEU A 208 -18.56 33.51 1.91
CA LEU A 208 -18.48 32.63 3.10
C LEU A 208 -19.03 31.23 2.80
N MET A 209 -20.14 31.13 2.07
CA MET A 209 -20.73 29.86 1.63
C MET A 209 -19.80 29.07 0.70
N VAL A 210 -19.10 29.74 -0.22
CA VAL A 210 -18.10 29.11 -1.08
C VAL A 210 -16.87 28.67 -0.27
N SER A 211 -16.49 29.42 0.77
CA SER A 211 -15.37 29.09 1.65
C SER A 211 -15.56 27.76 2.42
N LEU A 212 -16.80 27.26 2.57
CA LEU A 212 -17.05 25.92 3.14
C LEU A 212 -16.34 24.79 2.37
N VAL A 213 -15.98 25.02 1.11
CA VAL A 213 -15.22 24.05 0.31
C VAL A 213 -13.78 23.88 0.83
N GLY A 214 -13.18 24.92 1.40
CA GLY A 214 -11.78 24.92 1.83
C GLY A 214 -11.43 23.76 2.79
N PRO A 215 -12.16 23.60 3.91
CA PRO A 215 -11.93 22.48 4.82
C PRO A 215 -12.13 21.10 4.16
N ALA A 216 -13.04 20.95 3.20
CA ALA A 216 -13.21 19.70 2.45
C ALA A 216 -12.01 19.39 1.55
N ILE A 217 -11.40 20.40 0.92
CA ILE A 217 -10.16 20.25 0.14
C ILE A 217 -9.03 19.78 1.05
N ILE A 218 -8.83 20.41 2.21
CA ILE A 218 -7.76 20.06 3.16
C ILE A 218 -7.90 18.61 3.62
N LEU A 219 -9.12 18.18 3.97
CA LEU A 219 -9.39 16.78 4.33
C LEU A 219 -9.07 15.83 3.18
N THR A 220 -9.46 16.18 1.95
CA THR A 220 -9.19 15.39 0.74
C THR A 220 -7.70 15.22 0.49
N LEU A 221 -6.90 16.28 0.66
CA LEU A 221 -5.46 16.22 0.48
C LEU A 221 -4.77 15.35 1.54
N ARG A 222 -5.24 15.40 2.79
CA ARG A 222 -4.64 14.63 3.90
C ARG A 222 -5.06 13.16 3.93
N TYR A 223 -6.32 12.87 3.63
CA TYR A 223 -6.93 11.55 3.83
C TYR A 223 -7.46 10.91 2.55
N GLY A 224 -7.17 11.49 1.38
CA GLY A 224 -7.62 11.01 0.08
C GLY A 224 -9.14 10.97 -0.04
N TRP A 225 -9.67 9.87 -0.59
CA TRP A 225 -11.11 9.68 -0.81
C TRP A 225 -11.94 9.73 0.49
N ARG A 226 -11.36 9.34 1.63
CA ARG A 226 -12.07 9.37 2.93
C ARG A 226 -12.33 10.79 3.38
N GLY A 227 -11.32 11.65 3.25
CA GLY A 227 -11.44 13.07 3.55
C GLY A 227 -12.45 13.76 2.63
N ALA A 228 -12.44 13.42 1.34
CA ALA A 228 -13.45 13.90 0.40
C ALA A 228 -14.87 13.45 0.78
N ALA A 229 -15.05 12.18 1.18
CA ALA A 229 -16.35 11.66 1.59
C ALA A 229 -16.89 12.37 2.84
N VAL A 230 -16.06 12.55 3.87
CA VAL A 230 -16.47 13.25 5.10
C VAL A 230 -16.72 14.73 4.84
N GLY A 231 -15.83 15.40 4.10
CA GLY A 231 -15.99 16.80 3.74
C GLY A 231 -17.25 17.06 2.91
N ALA A 232 -17.52 16.22 1.92
CA ALA A 232 -18.74 16.29 1.10
C ALA A 232 -20.00 16.05 1.93
N LEU A 233 -19.97 15.11 2.88
CA LEU A 233 -21.10 14.85 3.78
C LEU A 233 -21.40 16.06 4.67
N LEU A 234 -20.38 16.63 5.29
CA LEU A 234 -20.53 17.81 6.15
C LEU A 234 -21.05 19.00 5.35
N ALA A 235 -20.49 19.25 4.16
CA ALA A 235 -20.95 20.33 3.28
C ALA A 235 -22.41 20.12 2.84
N ASN A 236 -22.80 18.89 2.47
CA ASN A 236 -24.18 18.55 2.10
C ASN A 236 -25.14 18.75 3.28
N LEU A 237 -24.75 18.33 4.49
CA LEU A 237 -25.55 18.50 5.69
C LEU A 237 -25.71 19.98 6.07
N ILE A 238 -24.64 20.78 5.99
CA ILE A 238 -24.70 22.21 6.31
C ILE A 238 -25.53 22.97 5.27
N ALA A 239 -25.39 22.65 3.98
CA ALA A 239 -26.24 23.20 2.93
C ALA A 239 -27.71 22.85 3.13
N ALA A 240 -28.01 21.67 3.65
CA ALA A 240 -29.36 21.30 4.05
C ALA A 240 -29.86 22.09 5.27
N LEU A 241 -29.02 22.33 6.28
CA LEU A 241 -29.39 23.13 7.45
C LEU A 241 -29.50 24.64 7.15
N SER A 242 -28.84 25.11 6.08
CA SER A 242 -28.84 26.51 5.61
C SER A 242 -30.16 27.02 5.05
N ARG A 243 -31.21 26.21 5.03
CA ARG A 243 -32.48 26.57 4.41
C ARG A 243 -33.19 27.66 5.22
N SER A 244 -33.59 28.73 4.53
CA SER A 244 -34.37 29.84 5.10
C SER A 244 -35.88 29.56 5.11
N LYS A 245 -36.37 28.73 4.17
CA LYS A 245 -37.80 28.40 4.05
C LYS A 245 -38.07 26.96 4.49
N TYR A 246 -38.95 26.80 5.47
CA TYR A 246 -39.50 25.51 5.92
C TYR A 246 -40.93 25.35 5.40
N GLY A 247 -41.22 24.28 4.65
CA GLY A 247 -42.55 24.00 4.12
C GLY A 247 -42.57 22.97 2.99
N ILE A 248 -43.75 22.40 2.74
CA ILE A 248 -44.00 21.44 1.65
C ILE A 248 -43.81 22.20 0.32
N ALA A 249 -42.94 21.72 -0.56
CA ALA A 249 -42.56 22.33 -1.84
C ALA A 249 -41.78 23.66 -1.79
N ALA A 250 -41.13 23.99 -0.67
CA ALA A 250 -40.29 25.20 -0.56
C ALA A 250 -39.10 25.17 -1.55
N TYR A 251 -39.10 26.11 -2.49
CA TYR A 251 -38.00 26.34 -3.45
C TYR A 251 -37.21 27.59 -3.06
N ASP A 252 -35.89 27.45 -2.98
CA ASP A 252 -34.97 28.56 -2.78
C ASP A 252 -33.95 28.59 -3.94
N PRO A 253 -34.05 29.57 -4.87
CA PRO A 253 -33.17 29.64 -6.04
C PRO A 253 -31.72 30.00 -5.71
N GLU A 254 -31.49 30.76 -4.63
CA GLU A 254 -30.13 31.14 -4.21
C GLU A 254 -29.38 29.92 -3.68
N LEU A 255 -30.06 29.12 -2.85
CA LEU A 255 -29.48 27.91 -2.25
C LEU A 255 -29.25 26.80 -3.29
N PHE A 256 -30.09 26.74 -4.33
CA PHE A 256 -29.95 25.77 -5.41
C PHE A 256 -28.59 25.87 -6.11
N SER A 257 -28.11 27.09 -6.38
CA SER A 257 -26.82 27.33 -7.02
C SER A 257 -25.65 26.86 -6.15
N VAL A 258 -25.73 27.10 -4.84
CA VAL A 258 -24.72 26.65 -3.87
C VAL A 258 -24.70 25.13 -3.75
N GLN A 259 -25.87 24.49 -3.70
CA GLN A 259 -26.01 23.03 -3.67
C GLN A 259 -25.47 22.35 -4.93
N LEU A 260 -25.70 22.94 -6.10
CA LEU A 260 -25.15 22.46 -7.37
C LEU A 260 -23.61 22.53 -7.35
N LEU A 261 -23.05 23.64 -6.88
CA LEU A 261 -21.61 23.80 -6.74
C LEU A 261 -21.01 22.76 -5.78
N ILE A 262 -21.64 22.54 -4.62
CA ILE A 262 -21.23 21.52 -3.65
C ILE A 262 -21.28 20.12 -4.28
N ALA A 263 -22.33 19.78 -5.03
CA ALA A 263 -22.43 18.50 -5.71
C ALA A 263 -21.29 18.28 -6.72
N VAL A 264 -20.97 19.29 -7.54
CA VAL A 264 -19.88 19.22 -8.53
C VAL A 264 -18.53 19.07 -7.82
N ILE A 265 -18.26 19.91 -6.82
CA ILE A 265 -17.00 19.91 -6.07
C ILE A 265 -16.82 18.61 -5.27
N ALA A 266 -17.87 18.12 -4.60
CA ALA A 266 -17.84 16.85 -3.87
C ALA A 266 -17.49 15.68 -4.79
N THR A 267 -18.09 15.65 -5.99
CA THR A 267 -17.82 14.63 -7.00
C THR A 267 -16.37 14.71 -7.48
N GLY A 268 -15.90 15.91 -7.83
CA GLY A 268 -14.52 16.15 -8.28
C GLY A 268 -13.49 15.78 -7.21
N LEU A 269 -13.67 16.26 -5.97
CA LEU A 269 -12.78 15.95 -4.85
C LEU A 269 -12.77 14.47 -4.51
N PHE A 270 -13.89 13.77 -4.61
CA PHE A 270 -13.89 12.33 -4.39
C PHE A 270 -13.09 11.58 -5.46
N VAL A 271 -13.29 11.92 -6.73
CA VAL A 271 -12.54 11.32 -7.84
C VAL A 271 -11.05 11.61 -7.70
N LEU A 272 -10.66 12.86 -7.42
CA LEU A 272 -9.27 13.23 -7.19
C LEU A 272 -8.69 12.57 -5.93
N GLY A 273 -9.43 12.55 -4.83
CA GLY A 273 -9.05 11.92 -3.58
C GLY A 273 -8.83 10.41 -3.72
N SER A 274 -9.61 9.75 -4.57
CA SER A 274 -9.43 8.32 -4.88
C SER A 274 -8.17 8.05 -5.71
N GLN A 275 -7.80 8.93 -6.63
CA GLN A 275 -6.54 8.85 -7.36
C GLN A 275 -5.35 9.12 -6.43
N LEU A 276 -5.40 10.17 -5.61
CA LEU A 276 -4.38 10.48 -4.61
C LEU A 276 -4.14 9.30 -3.67
N ALA A 277 -5.21 8.67 -3.17
CA ALA A 277 -5.09 7.49 -2.32
C ALA A 277 -4.36 6.32 -3.01
N SER A 278 -4.59 6.11 -4.31
CA SER A 278 -3.89 5.05 -5.06
C SER A 278 -2.40 5.35 -5.22
N VAL A 279 -2.04 6.61 -5.45
CA VAL A 279 -0.63 7.05 -5.57
C VAL A 279 0.10 6.90 -4.24
N TYR A 280 -0.53 7.32 -3.13
CA TYR A 280 0.05 7.14 -1.80
C TYR A 280 0.20 5.67 -1.42
N ALA A 281 -0.77 4.82 -1.76
CA ALA A 281 -0.67 3.37 -1.53
C ALA A 281 0.49 2.74 -2.33
N GLN A 282 0.68 3.15 -3.59
CA GLN A 282 1.81 2.70 -4.40
C GLN A 282 3.15 3.17 -3.82
N ALA A 283 3.24 4.43 -3.40
CA ALA A 283 4.45 4.97 -2.78
C ALA A 283 4.83 4.24 -1.48
N GLY A 284 3.84 3.89 -0.64
CA GLY A 284 4.06 3.12 0.58
C GLY A 284 4.56 1.69 0.33
N ASN A 285 4.00 1.02 -0.68
CA ASN A 285 4.41 -0.35 -1.03
C ASN A 285 5.83 -0.43 -1.58
N HIS A 286 6.33 0.60 -2.28
CA HIS A 286 7.70 0.60 -2.79
C HIS A 286 8.75 0.45 -1.68
N GLY A 287 8.53 1.05 -0.50
CA GLY A 287 9.44 0.92 0.63
C GLY A 287 9.50 -0.51 1.18
N GLN A 288 8.35 -1.18 1.28
CA GLN A 288 8.28 -2.57 1.75
C GLN A 288 8.88 -3.55 0.74
N VAL A 289 8.54 -3.42 -0.54
CA VAL A 289 9.09 -4.26 -1.62
C VAL A 289 10.61 -4.14 -1.70
N GLN A 290 11.16 -2.94 -1.51
CA GLN A 290 12.61 -2.74 -1.51
C GLN A 290 13.29 -3.47 -0.33
N LEU A 291 12.70 -3.44 0.86
CA LEU A 291 13.22 -4.15 2.03
C LEU A 291 13.15 -5.67 1.85
N GLU A 292 12.03 -6.19 1.33
CA GLU A 292 11.87 -7.62 1.04
C GLU A 292 12.88 -8.11 -0.01
N ALA A 293 13.12 -7.33 -1.07
CA ALA A 293 14.11 -7.66 -2.09
C ALA A 293 15.54 -7.68 -1.53
N LEU A 294 15.88 -6.76 -0.62
CA LEU A 294 17.18 -6.75 0.06
C LEU A 294 17.34 -7.98 0.97
N GLN A 295 16.32 -8.32 1.76
CA GLN A 295 16.34 -9.51 2.61
C GLN A 295 16.48 -10.80 1.79
N PHE A 296 15.76 -10.91 0.67
CA PHE A 296 15.88 -12.03 -0.25
C PHE A 296 17.30 -12.15 -0.82
N ALA A 297 17.91 -11.04 -1.24
CA ALA A 297 19.29 -11.02 -1.73
C ALA A 297 20.29 -11.45 -0.64
N GLN A 298 20.15 -10.95 0.59
CA GLN A 298 20.99 -11.35 1.72
C GLN A 298 20.86 -12.85 2.04
N ALA A 299 19.63 -13.38 2.04
CA ALA A 299 19.36 -14.80 2.24
C ALA A 299 19.99 -15.67 1.14
N GLY A 300 19.92 -15.21 -0.13
CA GLY A 300 20.57 -15.86 -1.27
C GLY A 300 22.09 -15.95 -1.12
N TYR A 301 22.75 -14.85 -0.73
CA TYR A 301 24.20 -14.86 -0.48
C TYR A 301 24.59 -15.79 0.67
N LEU A 302 23.83 -15.77 1.77
CA LEU A 302 24.06 -16.68 2.90
C LEU A 302 23.90 -18.16 2.50
N ALA A 303 22.92 -18.48 1.66
CA ALA A 303 22.74 -19.84 1.15
C ALA A 303 23.91 -20.28 0.25
N ALA A 304 24.43 -19.38 -0.58
CA ALA A 304 25.62 -19.64 -1.39
C ALA A 304 26.86 -19.89 -0.51
N GLU A 305 27.07 -19.08 0.54
CA GLU A 305 28.18 -19.29 1.47
C GLU A 305 28.08 -20.62 2.22
N ARG A 306 26.88 -21.02 2.67
CA ARG A 306 26.66 -22.33 3.29
C ARG A 306 27.01 -23.49 2.34
N THR A 307 26.70 -23.33 1.06
CA THR A 307 27.03 -24.34 0.04
C THR A 307 28.55 -24.46 -0.14
N LEU A 308 29.27 -23.33 -0.19
CA LEU A 308 30.73 -23.32 -0.27
C LEU A 308 31.38 -23.92 0.98
N ARG A 309 30.86 -23.58 2.17
CA ARG A 309 31.28 -24.16 3.44
C ARG A 309 31.15 -25.68 3.43
N ASN A 310 29.99 -26.21 3.04
CA ASN A 310 29.76 -27.65 3.00
C ASN A 310 30.74 -28.34 2.04
N ARG A 311 30.98 -27.78 0.85
CA ARG A 311 31.99 -28.31 -0.09
C ARG A 311 33.39 -28.33 0.50
N VAL A 312 33.77 -27.29 1.24
CA VAL A 312 35.08 -27.22 1.90
C VAL A 312 35.24 -28.28 2.99
N VAL A 313 34.19 -28.53 3.77
CA VAL A 313 34.17 -29.62 4.77
C VAL A 313 34.31 -30.97 4.07
N ASP A 314 33.53 -31.23 3.03
CA ASP A 314 33.59 -32.48 2.26
C ASP A 314 34.98 -32.73 1.66
N TYR A 315 35.62 -31.69 1.09
CA TYR A 315 36.98 -31.80 0.56
C TYR A 315 38.02 -32.08 1.65
N SER A 316 37.85 -31.52 2.85
CA SER A 316 38.73 -31.79 3.98
C SER A 316 38.65 -33.25 4.39
N ASP A 317 37.44 -33.80 4.48
CA ASP A 317 37.20 -35.20 4.83
C ASP A 317 37.78 -36.16 3.78
N ILE A 318 37.57 -35.86 2.49
CA ILE A 318 38.16 -36.61 1.38
C ILE A 318 39.69 -36.58 1.47
N ASN A 319 40.29 -35.42 1.75
CA ASN A 319 41.75 -35.30 1.87
C ASN A 319 42.31 -36.13 3.03
N VAL A 320 41.61 -36.17 4.17
CA VAL A 320 42.00 -37.03 5.30
C VAL A 320 41.95 -38.51 4.88
N HIS A 321 40.92 -38.91 4.14
CA HIS A 321 40.78 -40.27 3.64
C HIS A 321 41.89 -40.65 2.63
N ILE A 322 42.17 -39.80 1.63
CA ILE A 322 43.26 -39.99 0.66
C ILE A 322 44.61 -40.09 1.38
N ASN A 323 44.86 -39.22 2.36
CA ASN A 323 46.07 -39.28 3.17
C ASN A 323 46.23 -40.61 3.92
N ARG A 324 45.12 -41.18 4.42
CA ARG A 324 45.14 -42.48 5.10
C ARG A 324 45.47 -43.61 4.14
N LEU A 325 44.77 -43.70 3.01
CA LEU A 325 45.04 -44.70 1.97
C LEU A 325 46.49 -44.61 1.46
N ARG A 326 46.99 -43.38 1.27
CA ARG A 326 48.38 -43.15 0.87
C ARG A 326 49.38 -43.68 1.91
N LYS A 327 49.14 -43.46 3.20
CA LYS A 327 49.99 -44.00 4.28
C LYS A 327 50.03 -45.53 4.25
N GLU A 328 48.89 -46.18 4.00
CA GLU A 328 48.81 -47.64 3.86
C GLU A 328 49.62 -48.14 2.65
N CYS A 329 49.51 -47.49 1.49
CA CYS A 329 50.33 -47.81 0.32
C CYS A 329 51.83 -47.61 0.57
N VAL A 330 52.22 -46.52 1.24
CA VAL A 330 53.63 -46.28 1.62
C VAL A 330 54.14 -47.40 2.53
N ALA A 331 53.34 -47.87 3.49
CA ALA A 331 53.72 -48.98 4.37
C ALA A 331 53.94 -50.28 3.59
N GLN A 332 53.01 -50.65 2.71
CA GLN A 332 53.12 -51.86 1.88
C GLN A 332 54.34 -51.81 0.93
N LEU A 333 54.66 -50.65 0.35
CA LEU A 333 55.84 -50.48 -0.49
C LEU A 333 57.14 -50.64 0.30
N ARG A 334 57.18 -50.18 1.56
CA ARG A 334 58.32 -50.36 2.46
C ARG A 334 58.50 -51.82 2.86
N GLU A 335 57.42 -52.54 3.15
CA GLU A 335 57.46 -53.97 3.49
C GLU A 335 58.01 -54.84 2.34
N ARG A 336 57.72 -54.47 1.09
CA ARG A 336 58.22 -55.16 -0.11
C ARG A 336 59.64 -54.75 -0.54
N GLY A 337 60.31 -53.87 0.21
CA GLY A 337 61.68 -53.42 -0.08
C GLY A 337 61.79 -52.29 -1.11
N HIS A 338 60.67 -51.73 -1.60
CA HIS A 338 60.66 -50.64 -2.58
C HIS A 338 60.72 -49.25 -1.91
N HIS A 339 61.81 -48.98 -1.19
CA HIS A 339 61.96 -47.75 -0.41
C HIS A 339 61.98 -46.46 -1.25
N ALA A 340 62.56 -46.50 -2.46
CA ALA A 340 62.62 -45.35 -3.35
C ALA A 340 61.22 -44.89 -3.80
N ALA A 341 60.38 -45.82 -4.25
CA ALA A 341 59.00 -45.54 -4.65
C ALA A 341 58.15 -45.03 -3.47
N ALA A 342 58.37 -45.58 -2.26
CA ALA A 342 57.70 -45.12 -1.05
C ALA A 342 58.08 -43.67 -0.68
N MET A 343 59.35 -43.27 -0.88
CA MET A 343 59.79 -41.89 -0.66
C MET A 343 59.20 -40.92 -1.70
N GLU A 344 59.16 -41.30 -2.98
CA GLU A 344 58.53 -40.46 -4.01
C GLU A 344 57.04 -40.25 -3.75
N LEU A 345 56.30 -41.31 -3.41
CA LEU A 345 54.88 -41.22 -3.07
C LEU A 345 54.62 -40.31 -1.85
N THR A 346 55.52 -40.35 -0.86
CA THR A 346 55.46 -39.47 0.30
C THR A 346 55.69 -38.02 -0.12
N ARG A 347 56.72 -37.76 -0.95
CA ARG A 347 57.07 -36.41 -1.42
C ARG A 347 55.94 -35.80 -2.26
N ALA A 348 55.46 -36.53 -3.26
CA ALA A 348 54.33 -36.12 -4.09
C ALA A 348 53.11 -35.82 -3.22
N GLY A 349 52.87 -36.66 -2.21
CA GLY A 349 51.70 -36.49 -1.38
C GLY A 349 51.71 -35.28 -0.44
N VAL A 350 52.88 -34.87 0.04
CA VAL A 350 53.04 -33.62 0.80
C VAL A 350 52.73 -32.42 -0.09
N ILE A 351 53.23 -32.40 -1.34
CA ILE A 351 53.00 -31.31 -2.29
C ILE A 351 51.51 -31.21 -2.64
N GLU A 352 50.87 -32.33 -2.99
CA GLU A 352 49.43 -32.36 -3.30
C GLU A 352 48.57 -31.89 -2.13
N SER A 353 48.89 -32.33 -0.90
CA SER A 353 48.13 -31.90 0.28
C SER A 353 48.29 -30.42 0.59
N GLN A 354 49.47 -29.84 0.30
CA GLN A 354 49.69 -28.40 0.43
C GLN A 354 48.87 -27.62 -0.59
N LEU A 355 48.93 -28.00 -1.87
CA LEU A 355 48.16 -27.37 -2.94
C LEU A 355 46.66 -27.44 -2.69
N LEU A 356 46.17 -28.60 -2.23
CA LEU A 356 44.76 -28.78 -1.91
C LEU A 356 44.33 -27.93 -0.70
N HIS A 357 45.20 -27.80 0.31
CA HIS A 357 44.92 -26.91 1.45
C HIS A 357 44.84 -25.44 1.02
N GLU A 358 45.73 -24.98 0.14
CA GLU A 358 45.69 -23.63 -0.41
C GLU A 358 44.43 -23.38 -1.26
N TYR A 359 44.02 -24.35 -2.07
CA TYR A 359 42.78 -24.27 -2.85
C TYR A 359 41.53 -24.21 -1.96
N VAL A 360 41.45 -25.06 -0.94
CA VAL A 360 40.34 -25.09 0.02
C VAL A 360 40.24 -23.78 0.81
N ALA A 361 41.38 -23.23 1.24
CA ALA A 361 41.44 -21.95 1.94
C ALA A 361 40.95 -20.78 1.08
N GLY A 362 41.13 -20.84 -0.25
CA GLY A 362 40.60 -19.86 -1.20
C GLY A 362 39.08 -19.93 -1.41
N LEU A 363 38.47 -21.11 -1.20
CA LEU A 363 37.06 -21.36 -1.51
C LEU A 363 36.12 -20.83 -0.42
N TYR A 364 36.42 -21.16 0.85
CA TYR A 364 35.69 -20.69 2.02
C TYR A 364 36.63 -20.51 3.23
N PRO A 365 36.68 -19.32 3.86
CA PRO A 365 37.56 -19.05 4.99
C PRO A 365 36.98 -19.57 6.31
N LEU A 366 37.28 -20.82 6.68
CA LEU A 366 36.85 -21.44 7.93
C LEU A 366 37.26 -20.65 9.19
N GLU A 367 38.35 -19.89 9.12
CA GLU A 367 38.85 -19.04 10.21
C GLU A 367 37.85 -17.94 10.63
N ILE A 368 36.94 -17.51 9.74
CA ILE A 368 35.97 -16.46 10.05
C ILE A 368 34.95 -16.94 11.09
N GLU A 369 34.56 -18.22 11.06
CA GLU A 369 33.58 -18.77 12.00
C GLU A 369 34.12 -18.80 13.45
N THR A 370 35.45 -18.93 13.61
CA THR A 370 36.10 -19.13 14.91
C THR A 370 36.76 -17.85 15.44
N HIS A 371 37.43 -17.10 14.59
CA HIS A 371 38.25 -15.94 14.97
C HIS A 371 37.78 -14.62 14.33
N GLY A 372 36.80 -14.69 13.43
CA GLY A 372 36.21 -13.54 12.76
C GLY A 372 37.02 -13.01 11.57
N VAL A 373 36.45 -12.03 10.86
CA VAL A 373 37.02 -11.47 9.61
C VAL A 373 38.44 -10.92 9.78
N TYR A 374 38.73 -10.32 10.92
CA TYR A 374 40.04 -9.69 11.14
C TYR A 374 41.18 -10.70 11.16
N GLN A 375 40.94 -11.90 11.66
CA GLN A 375 41.93 -12.97 11.60
C GLN A 375 42.06 -13.50 10.17
N ALA A 376 40.96 -13.72 9.48
CA ALA A 376 40.98 -14.19 8.09
C ALA A 376 41.72 -13.20 7.15
N LEU A 377 41.58 -11.89 7.37
CA LEU A 377 42.33 -10.87 6.62
C LEU A 377 43.83 -10.81 6.96
N ARG A 378 44.24 -11.36 8.10
CA ARG A 378 45.65 -11.53 8.49
C ARG A 378 46.23 -12.85 8.06
N SER A 379 45.41 -13.77 7.55
CA SER A 379 45.87 -15.09 7.15
C SER A 379 46.92 -14.97 6.03
N PRO A 380 48.07 -15.66 6.16
CA PRO A 380 49.12 -15.63 5.14
C PRO A 380 48.65 -16.23 3.81
N ALA A 381 47.56 -17.00 3.80
CA ALA A 381 46.97 -17.56 2.59
C ALA A 381 46.53 -16.46 1.61
N LEU A 382 45.97 -15.35 2.11
CA LEU A 382 45.52 -14.24 1.27
C LEU A 382 46.71 -13.54 0.58
N ALA A 383 47.80 -13.32 1.31
CA ALA A 383 49.02 -12.71 0.78
C ALA A 383 49.66 -13.59 -0.31
N ARG A 384 49.65 -14.92 -0.13
CA ARG A 384 50.12 -15.88 -1.15
C ARG A 384 49.22 -15.89 -2.39
N PHE A 385 47.91 -15.84 -2.20
CA PHE A 385 46.95 -15.94 -3.32
C PHE A 385 47.08 -14.76 -4.30
N TYR A 386 47.36 -13.57 -3.78
CA TYR A 386 47.55 -12.37 -4.61
C TYR A 386 49.03 -12.04 -4.89
N ASP A 387 49.98 -12.78 -4.32
CA ASP A 387 51.43 -12.52 -4.40
C ASP A 387 51.82 -11.09 -3.96
N THR A 388 51.29 -10.65 -2.81
CA THR A 388 51.50 -9.27 -2.30
C THR A 388 51.74 -9.22 -0.79
N GLU A 389 52.54 -8.26 -0.33
CA GLU A 389 52.71 -7.98 1.11
C GLU A 389 51.52 -7.18 1.63
N ILE A 390 50.71 -7.78 2.52
CA ILE A 390 49.52 -7.14 3.08
C ILE A 390 49.82 -6.64 4.49
N HIS A 391 49.77 -5.32 4.69
CA HIS A 391 49.77 -4.69 6.00
C HIS A 391 48.35 -4.41 6.47
N HIS A 392 48.10 -4.49 7.78
CA HIS A 392 46.75 -4.37 8.34
C HIS A 392 46.68 -3.34 9.46
N ALA A 393 45.68 -2.46 9.40
CA ALA A 393 45.29 -1.58 10.50
C ALA A 393 43.82 -1.81 10.84
N LEU A 394 43.56 -2.76 11.74
CA LEU A 394 42.23 -3.21 12.11
C LEU A 394 41.83 -2.61 13.46
N ARG A 395 40.64 -2.01 13.56
CA ARG A 395 40.14 -1.34 14.77
C ARG A 395 38.72 -1.76 15.11
N GLY A 396 38.45 -1.98 16.39
CA GLY A 396 37.12 -2.41 16.88
C GLY A 396 37.00 -3.93 16.99
N ASN A 397 35.86 -4.40 17.50
CA ASN A 397 35.61 -5.82 17.71
C ASN A 397 34.65 -6.38 16.64
N CYS A 398 35.19 -7.22 15.74
CA CYS A 398 34.42 -7.88 14.70
C CYS A 398 33.61 -9.09 15.18
N GLY A 399 33.96 -9.72 16.30
CA GLY A 399 33.27 -10.91 16.80
C GLY A 399 31.81 -10.65 17.17
N ASN A 400 31.45 -9.38 17.44
CA ASN A 400 30.08 -8.98 17.81
C ASN A 400 29.15 -8.78 16.61
N LEU A 401 29.65 -8.95 15.39
CA LEU A 401 28.91 -8.80 14.13
C LEU A 401 28.34 -10.15 13.68
N SER A 402 27.24 -10.12 12.92
CA SER A 402 26.66 -11.34 12.34
C SER A 402 27.66 -12.04 11.41
N LEU A 403 27.64 -13.38 11.38
CA LEU A 403 28.49 -14.15 10.48
C LEU A 403 28.27 -13.77 9.01
N GLY A 404 27.03 -13.47 8.64
CA GLY A 404 26.68 -13.01 7.28
C GLY A 404 27.35 -11.70 6.90
N LEU A 405 27.31 -10.71 7.80
CA LEU A 405 27.98 -9.43 7.58
C LEU A 405 29.50 -9.60 7.50
N GLN A 406 30.05 -10.51 8.31
CA GLN A 406 31.46 -10.84 8.32
C GLN A 406 31.92 -11.46 6.99
N LEU A 407 31.20 -12.47 6.49
CA LEU A 407 31.47 -13.10 5.20
C LEU A 407 31.30 -12.12 4.04
N ALA A 408 30.23 -11.31 4.06
CA ALA A 408 30.01 -10.28 3.06
C ALA A 408 31.16 -9.25 3.02
N ALA A 409 31.65 -8.82 4.19
CA ALA A 409 32.80 -7.92 4.28
C ALA A 409 34.07 -8.56 3.72
N TYR A 410 34.34 -9.84 4.02
CA TYR A 410 35.47 -10.57 3.48
C TYR A 410 35.40 -10.71 1.95
N ARG A 411 34.26 -11.12 1.40
CA ARG A 411 34.04 -11.19 -0.06
C ARG A 411 34.19 -9.84 -0.75
N CYS A 412 33.71 -8.76 -0.12
CA CYS A 412 33.92 -7.41 -0.64
C CYS A 412 35.41 -7.01 -0.66
N VAL A 413 36.21 -7.50 0.30
CA VAL A 413 37.68 -7.30 0.28
C VAL A 413 38.32 -8.04 -0.89
N LEU A 414 37.95 -9.31 -1.13
CA LEU A 414 38.46 -10.08 -2.28
C LEU A 414 38.16 -9.38 -3.61
N ASN A 415 36.90 -8.98 -3.83
CA ASN A 415 36.51 -8.25 -5.03
C ASN A 415 37.25 -6.90 -5.14
N ALA A 416 37.55 -6.25 -4.01
CA ALA A 416 38.33 -5.02 -4.01
C ALA A 416 39.81 -5.25 -4.36
N PHE A 417 40.42 -6.37 -3.97
CA PHE A 417 41.77 -6.75 -4.41
C PHE A 417 41.82 -7.02 -5.91
N GLU A 418 40.80 -7.66 -6.48
CA GLU A 418 40.70 -7.87 -7.93
C GLU A 418 40.56 -6.57 -8.73
N MET A 419 39.94 -5.55 -8.15
CA MET A 419 39.77 -4.22 -8.75
C MET A 419 41.01 -3.32 -8.61
N LEU A 420 41.93 -3.63 -7.69
CA LEU A 420 43.15 -2.85 -7.50
C LEU A 420 44.24 -3.32 -8.47
N PRO A 421 45.13 -2.41 -8.91
CA PRO A 421 46.30 -2.83 -9.68
C PRO A 421 47.22 -3.70 -8.83
N GLN A 422 48.00 -4.57 -9.49
CA GLN A 422 49.03 -5.35 -8.82
C GLN A 422 50.04 -4.40 -8.17
N ALA A 423 50.23 -4.54 -6.86
CA ALA A 423 51.19 -3.75 -6.11
C ALA A 423 51.99 -4.68 -5.21
N ARG A 424 53.27 -4.35 -4.99
CA ARG A 424 54.12 -5.14 -4.08
C ARG A 424 53.58 -5.13 -2.65
N ARG A 425 52.89 -4.05 -2.27
CA ARG A 425 52.34 -3.80 -0.94
C ARG A 425 50.91 -3.29 -0.99
N HIS A 426 50.05 -3.84 -0.13
CA HIS A 426 48.72 -3.34 0.14
C HIS A 426 48.52 -3.04 1.62
N LEU A 427 47.84 -1.94 1.94
CA LEU A 427 47.43 -1.60 3.30
C LEU A 427 45.91 -1.72 3.44
N VAL A 428 45.45 -2.66 4.27
CA VAL A 428 44.03 -2.86 4.58
C VAL A 428 43.71 -2.22 5.93
N GLN A 429 42.92 -1.15 5.91
CA GLN A 429 42.38 -0.52 7.11
C GLN A 429 40.92 -0.93 7.28
N ALA A 430 40.56 -1.50 8.43
CA ALA A 430 39.19 -1.86 8.72
C ALA A 430 38.75 -1.33 10.08
N ARG A 431 37.51 -0.84 10.18
CA ARG A 431 36.90 -0.40 11.42
C ARG A 431 35.49 -0.96 11.58
N ALA A 432 35.29 -1.79 12.60
CA ALA A 432 33.99 -2.31 12.98
C ALA A 432 33.27 -1.35 13.94
N TRP A 433 31.94 -1.27 13.82
CA TRP A 433 31.09 -0.50 14.73
C TRP A 433 29.74 -1.20 14.94
N LYS A 434 29.14 -0.94 16.10
CA LYS A 434 27.81 -1.42 16.47
C LYS A 434 27.07 -0.28 17.17
N GLY A 435 25.98 0.18 16.57
CA GLY A 435 25.05 1.17 17.12
C GLY A 435 23.74 0.51 17.55
N ARG A 436 22.79 1.32 18.07
CA ARG A 436 21.49 0.82 18.55
C ARG A 436 20.64 0.17 17.44
N ASN A 437 20.69 0.69 16.23
CA ASN A 437 19.82 0.26 15.12
C ASN A 437 20.58 -0.37 13.94
N ALA A 438 21.91 -0.35 13.97
CA ALA A 438 22.72 -0.82 12.85
C ALA A 438 24.11 -1.24 13.32
N GLN A 439 24.69 -2.17 12.60
CA GLN A 439 26.06 -2.65 12.80
C GLN A 439 26.76 -2.72 11.46
N GLY A 440 28.08 -2.56 11.42
CA GLY A 440 28.79 -2.49 10.15
C GLY A 440 30.30 -2.50 10.26
N VAL A 441 30.94 -2.64 9.09
CA VAL A 441 32.39 -2.55 8.92
C VAL A 441 32.70 -1.57 7.80
N VAL A 442 33.60 -0.64 8.07
CA VAL A 442 34.19 0.24 7.06
C VAL A 442 35.56 -0.30 6.72
N ILE A 443 35.84 -0.53 5.44
CA ILE A 443 37.12 -1.02 4.95
C ILE A 443 37.68 -0.05 3.92
N ARG A 444 38.98 0.21 4.01
CA ARG A 444 39.77 0.97 3.05
C ARG A 444 40.99 0.16 2.66
N ILE A 445 41.25 0.07 1.37
CA ILE A 445 42.41 -0.65 0.83
C ILE A 445 43.22 0.34 0.01
N PHE A 446 44.51 0.41 0.31
CA PHE A 446 45.49 1.22 -0.40
C PHE A 446 46.46 0.29 -1.11
N ALA A 447 46.70 0.54 -2.40
CA ALA A 447 47.76 -0.09 -3.17
C ALA A 447 48.96 0.85 -3.25
N ASP A 448 50.16 0.33 -2.98
CA ASP A 448 51.41 1.09 -3.12
C ASP A 448 51.73 1.31 -4.60
N SER A 449 52.34 2.46 -4.94
CA SER A 449 52.62 2.85 -6.32
C SER A 449 53.96 2.34 -6.85
N SER A 450 54.59 1.38 -6.16
CA SER A 450 55.99 0.98 -6.43
C SER A 450 56.17 0.18 -7.73
N LEU A 451 55.09 -0.37 -8.30
CA LEU A 451 55.08 -1.09 -9.58
C LEU A 451 54.13 -0.37 -10.55
N LEU A 452 54.58 0.77 -11.08
CA LEU A 452 53.83 1.53 -12.09
C LEU A 452 54.03 0.90 -13.47
N ASP A 453 53.41 -0.27 -13.69
CA ASP A 453 52.74 -0.49 -14.98
C ASP A 453 51.27 -0.26 -14.69
N VAL A 454 50.78 0.95 -15.02
CA VAL A 454 49.37 1.34 -14.87
C VAL A 454 48.55 0.61 -15.94
N VAL A 455 48.59 -0.72 -15.94
CA VAL A 455 47.59 -1.51 -16.65
C VAL A 455 46.36 -1.46 -15.76
N HIS A 456 45.43 -0.61 -16.15
CA HIS A 456 44.11 -0.55 -15.55
C HIS A 456 43.49 -1.94 -15.65
N ARG A 457 43.51 -2.71 -14.55
CA ARG A 457 42.77 -3.96 -14.47
C ARG A 457 41.30 -3.59 -14.30
N ASP A 458 40.66 -3.24 -15.40
CA ASP A 458 39.21 -3.13 -15.44
C ASP A 458 38.64 -4.53 -15.30
N ALA A 459 38.29 -4.88 -14.06
CA ALA A 459 37.48 -6.05 -13.73
C ALA A 459 36.02 -5.59 -13.57
N PRO A 460 35.27 -5.40 -14.68
CA PRO A 460 33.89 -4.89 -14.61
C PRO A 460 32.99 -5.87 -13.83
N GLU A 461 33.26 -7.17 -13.90
CA GLU A 461 32.54 -8.21 -13.16
C GLU A 461 32.76 -8.06 -11.65
N ALA A 462 34.00 -7.97 -11.17
CA ALA A 462 34.33 -7.78 -9.76
C ALA A 462 33.73 -6.47 -9.20
N SER A 463 33.76 -5.40 -10.00
CA SER A 463 33.14 -4.11 -9.66
C SER A 463 31.62 -4.21 -9.55
N ASN A 464 30.97 -4.90 -10.48
CA ASN A 464 29.53 -5.11 -10.45
C ASN A 464 29.13 -5.99 -9.26
N GLU A 465 29.85 -7.08 -9.01
CA GLU A 465 29.58 -7.98 -7.89
C GLU A 465 29.83 -7.31 -6.54
N LEU A 466 30.87 -6.47 -6.42
CA LEU A 466 31.10 -5.66 -5.22
C LEU A 466 29.91 -4.71 -4.98
N ARG A 467 29.45 -4.01 -6.02
CA ARG A 467 28.32 -3.06 -5.91
C ARG A 467 27.01 -3.76 -5.58
N THR A 468 26.73 -4.92 -6.15
CA THR A 468 25.50 -5.68 -5.88
C THR A 468 25.49 -6.22 -4.46
N ARG A 469 26.60 -6.79 -3.99
CA ARG A 469 26.76 -7.23 -2.58
C ARG A 469 26.61 -6.07 -1.60
N LEU A 470 27.27 -4.94 -1.88
CA LEU A 470 27.14 -3.75 -1.04
C LEU A 470 25.70 -3.24 -1.00
N LYS A 471 25.01 -3.16 -2.13
CA LYS A 471 23.59 -2.78 -2.16
C LYS A 471 22.72 -3.73 -1.33
N ALA A 472 22.94 -5.04 -1.43
CA ALA A 472 22.21 -6.04 -0.63
C ALA A 472 22.41 -5.82 0.87
N HIS A 473 23.61 -5.42 1.30
CA HIS A 473 23.95 -5.12 2.69
C HIS A 473 23.96 -3.61 3.00
N GLY A 474 23.05 -2.82 2.40
CA GLY A 474 22.85 -1.40 2.73
C GLY A 474 24.12 -0.53 2.70
N GLY A 475 25.12 -0.97 1.95
CA GLY A 475 26.48 -0.50 1.97
C GLY A 475 26.76 0.58 0.93
N ILE A 476 27.88 1.29 1.11
CA ILE A 476 28.28 2.39 0.24
C ILE A 476 29.67 2.09 -0.32
N PHE A 477 29.84 2.28 -1.62
CA PHE A 477 31.13 2.19 -2.31
C PHE A 477 31.62 3.59 -2.69
N ARG A 478 32.90 3.89 -2.43
CA ARG A 478 33.57 5.10 -2.91
C ARG A 478 34.99 4.77 -3.37
N ARG A 479 35.28 5.05 -4.63
CA ARG A 479 36.64 5.04 -5.21
C ARG A 479 37.11 6.48 -5.33
N ARG A 480 38.15 6.84 -4.56
CA ARG A 480 38.73 8.22 -4.58
C ARG A 480 39.89 8.36 -5.56
N HIS A 481 40.66 7.28 -5.73
CA HIS A 481 41.84 7.22 -6.60
C HIS A 481 41.95 5.82 -7.20
N ALA A 482 42.74 5.68 -8.27
CA ALA A 482 43.02 4.37 -8.87
C ALA A 482 43.57 3.37 -7.85
N LEU A 483 44.36 3.86 -6.88
CA LEU A 483 45.05 3.11 -5.83
C LEU A 483 44.29 3.00 -4.50
N VAL A 484 43.11 3.63 -4.37
CA VAL A 484 42.38 3.68 -3.08
C VAL A 484 40.91 3.35 -3.26
N LEU A 485 40.50 2.25 -2.62
CA LEU A 485 39.12 1.80 -2.54
C LEU A 485 38.62 1.91 -1.10
N SER A 486 37.40 2.43 -0.93
CA SER A 486 36.73 2.49 0.35
C SER A 486 35.29 2.02 0.22
N PHE A 487 34.88 1.13 1.10
CA PHE A 487 33.51 0.65 1.15
C PHE A 487 33.03 0.42 2.58
N LEU A 488 31.73 0.48 2.74
CA LEU A 488 31.03 0.27 3.99
C LEU A 488 30.02 -0.85 3.77
N VAL A 489 30.07 -1.87 4.61
CA VAL A 489 29.06 -2.93 4.67
C VAL A 489 28.29 -2.75 5.96
N ALA A 490 26.96 -2.72 5.89
CA ALA A 490 26.12 -2.52 7.05
C ALA A 490 24.97 -3.52 7.10
N GLU A 491 24.42 -3.70 8.28
CA GLU A 491 23.23 -4.48 8.49
C GLU A 491 22.36 -3.72 9.50
N GLN A 492 21.05 -3.71 9.28
CA GLN A 492 20.15 -3.27 10.34
C GLN A 492 20.28 -4.25 11.48
N ALA A 493 20.55 -3.76 12.69
CA ALA A 493 20.64 -4.63 13.85
C ALA A 493 19.24 -5.23 14.05
N SER A 494 19.07 -6.49 13.68
CA SER A 494 17.87 -7.22 14.06
C SER A 494 17.81 -7.14 15.58
N VAL A 495 16.68 -6.66 16.10
CA VAL A 495 16.31 -6.85 17.50
C VAL A 495 16.00 -8.34 17.66
N THR A 496 17.01 -9.19 17.55
CA THR A 496 16.90 -10.58 17.96
C THR A 496 17.23 -10.62 19.43
N SER A 497 16.14 -10.67 20.18
CA SER A 497 16.00 -11.24 21.53
C SER A 497 17.16 -12.15 21.91
N SER A 498 17.76 -11.82 23.06
CA SER A 498 18.36 -12.80 23.95
C SER A 498 17.46 -14.02 24.05
N VAL A 499 17.95 -15.16 23.58
CA VAL A 499 17.58 -16.47 24.13
C VAL A 499 18.83 -17.00 24.80
#